data_AF-A0AAU7NNI5-F1
#
_entry.id   AF-A0AAU7NNI5-F1
#
_cell.length_a   1.000
_cell.length_b   1.000
_cell.length_c   1.000
_cell.angle_alpha   90.00
_cell.angle_beta   90.00
_cell.angle_gamma   90.00
#
_symmetry.space_group_name_H-M   'P 1'
#
loop_
_entity.id
_entity.type
_entity.pdbx_description
1 polymer ?
#
loop_
_entity_poly.entity_id
_entity_poly.type
_entity_poly.pdbx_seq_one_letter_code
_entity_poly.pdbx_strand_id
1 'polypeptide(L)'
;MSINLIKNKLALADPDFRNDLIDNFIKTEKEINNLDSINNGDQVTKEELDEKLDELKNDFIQDNEALKERINRILLGTDVESIELVVNSILKEKGVID
;
A
#
# COMPACT_ATOMS: atom_id res chain seq x y z
N MET A 1 -25.30 10.77 -6.54
CA MET A 1 -26.61 11.26 -6.09
C MET A 1 -26.58 12.79 -6.16
N SER A 2 -27.55 13.45 -6.78
CA SER A 2 -27.54 14.92 -6.96
C SER A 2 -28.52 15.57 -5.99
N ILE A 3 -28.05 16.49 -5.15
CA ILE A 3 -28.88 17.20 -4.16
C ILE A 3 -29.26 18.55 -4.75
N ASN A 4 -30.56 18.77 -4.98
CA ASN A 4 -31.09 20.05 -5.43
C ASN A 4 -31.41 20.94 -4.23
N LEU A 5 -30.53 21.91 -3.96
CA LEU A 5 -30.70 22.86 -2.86
C LEU A 5 -31.60 24.03 -3.27
N ILE A 6 -32.57 24.37 -2.43
CA ILE A 6 -33.44 25.54 -2.60
C ILE A 6 -32.71 26.80 -2.10
N LYS A 7 -32.49 27.79 -2.96
CA LYS A 7 -31.64 28.98 -2.70
C LYS A 7 -32.40 30.31 -2.56
N ASN A 8 -33.73 30.30 -2.50
CA ASN A 8 -34.52 31.52 -2.59
C ASN A 8 -34.68 32.23 -1.23
N LYS A 9 -34.13 33.45 -1.12
CA LYS A 9 -34.04 34.24 0.12
C LYS A 9 -35.37 34.94 0.51
N LEU A 10 -36.30 35.10 -0.43
CA LEU A 10 -37.59 35.80 -0.23
C LEU A 10 -38.67 34.96 0.49
N ALA A 11 -38.46 33.65 0.68
CA ALA A 11 -39.47 32.72 1.20
C ALA A 11 -39.33 32.38 2.70
N LEU A 12 -38.39 33.02 3.42
CA LEU A 12 -38.11 32.73 4.84
C LEU A 12 -39.25 33.12 5.82
N ALA A 13 -40.28 33.82 5.34
CA ALA A 13 -41.48 34.13 6.13
C ALA A 13 -42.49 32.97 6.15
N ASP A 14 -42.43 32.08 5.16
CA ASP A 14 -43.28 30.90 5.02
C ASP A 14 -42.78 29.77 5.95
N PRO A 15 -43.59 29.32 6.92
CA PRO A 15 -43.23 28.21 7.81
C PRO A 15 -42.85 26.93 7.08
N ASP A 16 -43.53 26.59 5.98
CA ASP A 16 -43.30 25.33 5.27
C ASP A 16 -41.95 25.37 4.55
N PHE A 17 -41.63 26.50 3.90
CA PHE A 17 -40.33 26.72 3.29
C PHE A 17 -39.17 26.66 4.31
N ARG A 18 -39.37 27.16 5.53
CA ARG A 18 -38.35 27.08 6.60
C ARG A 18 -38.13 25.64 7.06
N ASN A 19 -39.19 24.85 7.19
CA ASN A 19 -39.10 23.45 7.57
C ASN A 19 -38.36 22.64 6.49
N ASP A 20 -38.67 22.88 5.21
CA ASP A 20 -37.96 22.25 4.09
C ASP A 20 -36.47 22.62 4.08
N LEU A 21 -36.12 23.87 4.45
CA LEU A 21 -34.73 24.31 4.56
C LEU A 21 -34.00 23.58 5.70
N ILE A 22 -34.63 23.47 6.87
CA ILE A 22 -34.10 22.77 8.04
C ILE A 22 -33.85 21.30 7.71
N ASP A 23 -34.81 20.64 7.05
CA ASP A 23 -34.68 19.24 6.64
C ASP A 23 -33.52 19.02 5.67
N ASN A 24 -33.27 19.96 4.76
CA ASN A 24 -32.12 19.92 3.86
C ASN A 24 -30.79 20.08 4.61
N PHE A 25 -30.73 20.94 5.63
CA PHE A 25 -29.54 21.09 6.46
C PHE A 25 -29.26 19.83 7.28
N ILE A 26 -30.30 19.23 7.91
CA ILE A 26 -30.16 17.98 8.67
C ILE A 26 -29.67 16.83 7.76
N LYS A 27 -30.22 16.72 6.54
CA LYS A 27 -29.75 15.72 5.56
C LYS A 27 -28.29 15.95 5.18
N THR A 28 -27.92 17.20 4.93
CA THR A 28 -26.54 17.55 4.54
C THR A 28 -25.55 17.26 5.67
N GLU A 29 -25.89 17.60 6.91
CA GLU A 29 -25.09 17.31 8.09
C GLU A 29 -24.86 15.80 8.26
N LYS A 30 -25.92 14.99 8.10
CA LYS A 30 -25.82 13.54 8.20
C LYS A 30 -24.89 12.94 7.14
N GLU A 31 -24.96 13.42 5.90
CA GLU A 31 -24.08 12.98 4.82
C GLU A 31 -22.61 13.38 5.06
N ILE A 32 -22.37 14.59 5.57
CA ILE A 32 -21.01 15.05 5.92
C ILE A 32 -20.42 14.18 7.04
N ASN A 33 -21.19 13.93 8.11
CA ASN A 33 -20.74 13.09 9.22
C ASN A 33 -20.49 11.63 8.79
N ASN A 34 -21.24 11.14 7.80
CA ASN A 34 -20.98 9.82 7.20
C ASN A 34 -19.68 9.81 6.37
N LEU A 35 -19.35 10.90 5.66
CA LEU A 35 -18.08 11.03 4.91
C LEU A 35 -16.86 11.00 5.84
N ASP A 36 -16.93 11.69 6.98
CA ASP A 36 -15.87 11.64 7.99
C ASP A 36 -15.68 10.22 8.54
N SER A 37 -16.76 9.45 8.72
CA SER A 37 -16.67 8.04 9.15
C SER A 37 -16.13 7.11 8.07
N ILE A 38 -16.29 7.43 6.78
CA ILE A 38 -15.76 6.65 5.65
C ILE A 38 -14.27 6.94 5.43
N ASN A 39 -13.81 8.18 5.65
CA ASN A 39 -12.40 8.57 5.48
C ASN A 39 -11.46 8.03 6.58
N ASN A 40 -11.98 7.52 7.70
CA ASN A 40 -11.18 6.94 8.77
C ASN A 40 -10.75 5.48 8.52
N GLY A 41 -11.15 4.87 7.40
CA GLY A 41 -11.08 3.42 7.21
C GLY A 41 -9.77 2.83 6.68
N ASP A 42 -8.92 3.59 5.98
CA ASP A 42 -7.76 3.01 5.29
C ASP A 42 -6.70 4.04 4.83
N GLN A 43 -6.60 5.19 5.49
CA GLN A 43 -5.58 6.17 5.14
C GLN A 43 -4.22 5.75 5.72
N VAL A 44 -3.41 5.12 4.87
CA VAL A 44 -1.96 4.99 5.11
C VAL A 44 -1.39 6.39 5.20
N THR A 45 -0.86 6.73 6.37
CA THR A 45 -0.22 8.02 6.60
C THR A 45 1.06 8.13 5.77
N LYS A 46 1.48 9.36 5.49
CA LYS A 46 2.74 9.57 4.78
C LYS A 46 3.91 8.98 5.59
N GLU A 47 3.86 9.13 6.92
CA GLU A 47 4.85 8.59 7.83
C GLU A 47 4.96 7.05 7.74
N GLU A 48 3.83 6.33 7.73
CA GLU A 48 3.82 4.87 7.57
C GLU A 48 4.36 4.43 6.19
N LEU A 49 4.11 5.22 5.15
CA LEU A 49 4.64 4.95 3.81
C LEU A 49 6.16 5.19 3.76
N ASP A 50 6.63 6.28 4.37
CA ASP A 50 8.05 6.62 4.43
C ASP A 50 8.83 5.56 5.24
N GLU A 51 8.27 5.08 6.37
CA GLU A 51 8.86 4.00 7.17
C GLU A 51 9.02 2.69 6.38
N LYS A 52 7.95 2.24 5.70
CA LYS A 52 8.00 1.04 4.85
C LYS A 52 8.97 1.19 3.68
N LEU A 53 9.07 2.39 3.12
CA LEU A 53 10.00 2.67 2.04
C LEU A 53 11.45 2.58 2.51
N ASP A 54 11.75 3.07 3.71
CA ASP A 54 13.09 3.00 4.26
C ASP A 54 13.48 1.58 4.68
N GLU A 55 12.53 0.79 5.22
CA GLU A 55 12.71 -0.65 5.45
C GLU A 55 13.08 -1.37 4.15
N LEU A 56 12.29 -1.17 3.08
CA LEU A 56 12.54 -1.78 1.77
C LEU A 56 13.91 -1.41 1.18
N LYS A 57 14.35 -0.15 1.34
CA LYS A 57 15.69 0.27 0.88
C LYS A 57 16.79 -0.44 1.64
N ASN A 58 16.65 -0.57 2.96
CA ASN A 58 17.66 -1.20 3.80
C ASN A 58 17.78 -2.70 3.46
N ASP A 59 16.66 -3.39 3.31
CA ASP A 59 16.63 -4.80 2.90
C ASP A 59 17.29 -4.98 1.53
N PHE A 60 16.94 -4.13 0.56
CA PHE A 60 17.55 -4.17 -0.77
C PHE A 60 19.07 -3.98 -0.74
N ILE A 61 19.58 -3.07 0.11
CA ILE A 61 21.02 -2.85 0.26
C ILE A 61 21.69 -4.09 0.87
N GLN A 62 21.10 -4.68 1.91
CA GLN A 62 21.64 -5.88 2.56
C GLN A 62 21.69 -7.07 1.60
N ASP A 63 20.60 -7.32 0.88
CA ASP A 63 20.52 -8.39 -0.12
C ASP A 63 21.54 -8.21 -1.24
N ASN A 64 21.75 -6.96 -1.69
CA ASN A 64 22.71 -6.65 -2.74
C ASN A 64 24.16 -6.88 -2.27
N GLU A 65 24.50 -6.54 -1.04
CA GLU A 65 25.84 -6.84 -0.49
C GLU A 65 26.04 -8.36 -0.32
N ALA A 66 25.04 -9.08 0.20
CA ALA A 66 25.10 -10.54 0.30
C ALA A 66 25.28 -11.20 -1.08
N LEU A 67 24.60 -10.69 -2.11
CA LEU A 67 24.75 -11.15 -3.48
C LEU A 67 26.15 -10.89 -4.03
N LYS A 68 26.71 -9.69 -3.82
CA LYS A 68 28.09 -9.37 -4.23
C LYS A 68 29.10 -10.29 -3.58
N GLU A 69 28.96 -10.55 -2.28
CA GLU A 69 29.83 -11.49 -1.57
C GLU A 69 29.73 -12.90 -2.14
N ARG A 70 28.51 -13.39 -2.44
CA ARG A 70 28.32 -14.70 -3.06
C ARG A 70 28.96 -14.76 -4.44
N ILE A 71 28.78 -13.74 -5.28
CA ILE A 71 29.42 -13.65 -6.60
C ILE A 71 30.96 -13.72 -6.45
N ASN A 72 31.52 -12.98 -5.48
CA ASN A 72 32.96 -13.03 -5.22
C ASN A 72 33.43 -14.42 -4.80
N ARG A 73 32.69 -15.12 -3.93
CA ARG A 73 33.00 -16.50 -3.56
C ARG A 73 32.94 -17.45 -4.76
N ILE A 74 31.95 -17.30 -5.64
CA ILE A 74 31.84 -18.11 -6.86
C ILE A 74 33.04 -17.85 -7.76
N LEU A 75 33.40 -16.59 -8.02
CA LEU A 75 34.53 -16.21 -8.86
C LEU A 75 35.86 -16.75 -8.32
N LEU A 76 36.02 -16.74 -7.00
CA LEU A 76 37.22 -17.27 -6.33
C LEU A 76 37.19 -18.81 -6.18
N GLY A 77 36.10 -19.47 -6.56
CA GLY A 77 35.95 -20.92 -6.39
C GLY A 77 35.90 -21.35 -4.92
N THR A 78 35.36 -20.50 -4.04
CA THR A 78 35.20 -20.78 -2.60
C THR A 78 33.73 -20.93 -2.19
N ASP A 79 32.78 -20.72 -3.11
CA ASP A 79 31.36 -20.93 -2.86
C ASP A 79 31.01 -22.43 -2.89
N VAL A 80 31.06 -23.07 -1.72
CA VAL A 80 30.86 -24.52 -1.56
C VAL A 80 29.53 -24.99 -2.15
N GLU A 81 28.45 -24.24 -1.96
CA GLU A 81 27.13 -24.59 -2.48
C GLU A 81 27.12 -24.65 -4.01
N SER A 82 27.67 -23.63 -4.69
CA SER A 82 27.78 -23.63 -6.15
C SER A 82 28.71 -24.73 -6.66
N ILE A 83 29.81 -25.00 -5.96
CA ILE A 83 30.74 -26.09 -6.30
C ILE A 83 30.02 -27.44 -6.20
N GLU A 84 29.29 -27.68 -5.10
CA GLU A 84 28.53 -28.90 -4.87
C GLU A 84 27.48 -29.12 -5.95
N LEU A 85 26.73 -28.07 -6.34
CA LEU A 85 25.77 -28.14 -7.44
C LEU A 85 26.41 -28.58 -8.76
N VAL A 86 27.57 -28.00 -9.10
CA VAL A 86 28.31 -28.36 -10.33
C VAL A 86 28.85 -29.78 -10.24
N VAL A 87 29.48 -30.16 -9.13
CA VAL A 87 30.02 -31.50 -8.91
C VAL A 87 28.92 -32.55 -9.00
N ASN A 88 27.78 -32.35 -8.33
CA ASN A 88 26.65 -33.27 -8.40
C ASN A 88 26.11 -33.40 -9.82
N SER A 89 26.04 -32.30 -10.57
CA SER A 89 25.62 -32.33 -11.98
C SER A 89 26.57 -33.17 -12.84
N ILE A 90 27.88 -33.03 -12.63
CA ILE A 90 28.90 -33.82 -13.33
C ILE A 90 28.80 -35.31 -12.95
N LEU A 91 28.67 -35.62 -11.66
CA LEU A 91 28.57 -37.00 -11.17
C LEU A 91 27.34 -37.72 -11.73
N LYS A 92 26.20 -37.01 -11.82
CA LYS A 92 24.98 -37.50 -12.48
C LYS A 92 25.20 -37.76 -13.96
N GLU A 93 25.78 -36.81 -14.70
CA GLU A 93 26.07 -36.97 -16.13
C GLU A 93 27.01 -38.17 -16.40
N LYS A 94 27.95 -38.43 -15.49
CA LYS A 94 28.88 -39.56 -15.58
C LYS A 94 28.30 -40.88 -15.05
N GLY A 95 27.06 -40.90 -14.55
CA GLY A 95 26.44 -42.09 -13.99
C GLY A 95 27.12 -42.61 -12.72
N VAL A 96 27.82 -41.75 -11.98
CA VAL A 96 28.44 -42.08 -10.70
C VAL A 96 27.40 -42.07 -9.57
N ILE A 97 26.41 -41.18 -9.70
CA ILE A 97 25.25 -41.05 -8.82
C ILE A 97 23.99 -40.87 -9.66
N ASP A 98 22.82 -41.19 -9.09
CA ASP A 98 21.51 -41.02 -9.74
C ASP A 98 20.93 -39.60 -9.54
#